data_AF-A0A2M8PTB3-F1
#
_entry.id   AF-A0A2M8PTB3-F1
#
_cell.length_a   1.000
_cell.length_b   1.000
_cell.length_c   1.000
_cell.angle_alpha   90.00
_cell.angle_beta   90.00
_cell.angle_gamma   90.00
#
_symmetry.space_group_name_H-M   'P 1'
#
loop_
_entity.id
_entity.type
_entity.pdbx_description
1 polymer ?
#
loop_
_entity_poly.entity_id
_entity_poly.type
_entity_poly.pdbx_seq_one_letter_code
_entity_poly.pdbx_strand_id
1 'polypeptide(L)'
;MTANLRFWRWLIVAAPLVLAACALGDLPMSDDVAVTAAPIATPIFGGECDLNPNLLAGWLQTTTILAEEFNVGMNQAAALNRVELVDRLNELARLRSVIAETPTPDCAVDTQILLLSSMSAAIETFERYINGEIDSPTTEIVDLNDRFDQVSSMQQGLLSILQERFGRN
;
A
#
# COMPACT_ATOMS: atom_id res chain seq x y z
N MET A 1 59.24 -38.52 47.78
CA MET A 1 58.35 -39.05 48.83
C MET A 1 57.04 -38.28 48.68
N THR A 2 55.88 -38.81 48.32
CA THR A 2 55.31 -40.17 48.24
C THR A 2 54.21 -40.13 47.18
N ALA A 3 54.05 -41.24 46.45
CA ALA A 3 53.06 -41.45 45.41
C ALA A 3 51.64 -41.64 45.96
N ASN A 4 50.63 -41.40 45.12
CA ASN A 4 49.50 -42.32 44.97
C ASN A 4 48.72 -42.03 43.68
N LEU A 5 49.07 -42.81 42.65
CA LEU A 5 48.16 -43.22 41.60
C LEU A 5 47.12 -44.18 42.23
N ARG A 6 45.87 -44.12 41.78
CA ARG A 6 45.17 -45.23 41.10
C ARG A 6 43.65 -45.23 41.34
N PHE A 7 42.96 -45.50 40.23
CA PHE A 7 41.83 -46.41 40.14
C PHE A 7 40.58 -46.08 40.96
N TRP A 8 39.56 -45.57 40.27
CA TRP A 8 38.34 -46.35 40.05
C TRP A 8 37.41 -45.57 39.12
N ARG A 9 37.18 -46.04 37.89
CA ARG A 9 36.24 -47.13 37.56
C ARG A 9 34.80 -46.62 37.48
N TRP A 10 34.34 -46.52 36.23
CA TRP A 10 32.99 -46.85 35.77
C TRP A 10 31.82 -45.96 36.23
N LEU A 11 31.33 -45.16 35.28
CA LEU A 11 29.91 -45.00 34.87
C LEU A 11 29.89 -43.76 33.96
N ILE A 12 30.22 -43.85 32.67
CA ILE A 12 29.29 -44.30 31.62
C ILE A 12 27.83 -44.10 32.04
N VAL A 13 27.43 -42.84 32.20
CA VAL A 13 26.04 -42.47 31.95
C VAL A 13 26.03 -41.96 30.53
N ALA A 14 25.86 -42.91 29.61
CA ALA A 14 25.36 -42.67 28.28
C ALA A 14 23.96 -42.07 28.46
N ALA A 15 23.89 -40.74 28.63
CA ALA A 15 22.65 -40.02 28.54
C ALA A 15 22.13 -40.24 27.12
N PRO A 16 20.96 -40.88 26.96
CA PRO A 16 20.41 -41.07 25.64
C PRO A 16 20.19 -39.68 25.06
N LEU A 17 20.89 -39.40 23.96
CA LEU A 17 20.46 -38.45 22.94
C LEU A 17 19.06 -38.88 22.51
N VAL A 18 18.05 -38.45 23.26
CA VAL A 18 16.66 -38.51 22.84
C VAL A 18 16.59 -37.54 21.68
N LEU A 19 16.69 -38.14 20.49
CA LEU A 19 16.23 -37.61 19.22
C LEU A 19 14.79 -37.11 19.40
N ALA A 20 14.63 -35.87 19.87
CA ALA A 20 13.43 -35.08 19.67
C ALA A 20 13.48 -34.52 18.24
N ALA A 21 13.48 -35.45 17.27
CA ALA A 21 13.22 -35.17 15.88
C ALA A 21 11.90 -35.88 15.54
N CYS A 22 11.07 -35.21 14.75
CA CYS A 22 9.76 -35.67 14.25
C CYS A 22 8.56 -35.44 15.18
N ALA A 23 8.23 -34.17 15.39
CA ALA A 23 6.83 -33.73 15.35
C ALA A 23 6.79 -32.22 15.03
N LEU A 24 7.46 -31.82 13.94
CA LEU A 24 6.93 -30.71 13.14
C LEU A 24 5.64 -31.28 12.58
N GLY A 25 4.57 -31.16 13.36
CA GLY A 25 3.24 -31.44 12.89
C GLY A 25 3.07 -30.58 11.65
N ASP A 26 2.70 -31.21 10.55
CA ASP A 26 1.97 -30.57 9.48
C ASP A 26 0.76 -29.91 10.14
N LEU A 27 0.96 -28.67 10.61
CA LEU A 27 -0.14 -27.77 10.83
C LEU A 27 -0.84 -27.72 9.47
N PRO A 28 -2.15 -27.95 9.40
CA PRO A 28 -2.87 -27.79 8.16
C PRO A 28 -2.46 -26.42 7.63
N MET A 29 -1.87 -26.39 6.44
CA MET A 29 -1.68 -25.14 5.70
C MET A 29 -3.07 -24.51 5.75
N SER A 30 -3.19 -23.43 6.52
CA SER A 30 -4.39 -22.61 6.51
C SER A 30 -4.64 -22.37 5.03
N ASP A 31 -5.83 -22.71 4.54
CA ASP A 31 -6.28 -22.22 3.25
C ASP A 31 -6.22 -20.69 3.38
N ASP A 32 -5.07 -20.11 3.00
CA ASP A 32 -4.80 -18.69 3.13
C ASP A 32 -5.78 -18.02 2.17
N VAL A 33 -6.85 -17.50 2.76
CA VAL A 33 -7.85 -16.72 2.04
C VAL A 33 -7.11 -15.58 1.38
N ALA A 34 -7.17 -15.53 0.05
CA ALA A 34 -6.53 -14.48 -0.73
C ALA A 34 -6.94 -13.11 -0.16
N VAL A 35 -5.94 -12.28 0.13
CA VAL A 35 -6.18 -10.93 0.62
C VAL A 35 -6.69 -10.09 -0.55
N THR A 36 -7.81 -9.42 -0.33
CA THR A 36 -8.40 -8.48 -1.28
C THR A 36 -8.83 -7.24 -0.50
N ALA A 37 -8.41 -6.09 -0.98
CA ALA A 37 -8.79 -4.78 -0.48
C ALA A 37 -10.28 -4.52 -0.75
N ALA A 38 -10.86 -3.61 0.03
CA ALA A 38 -12.23 -3.17 -0.19
C ALA A 38 -12.41 -2.60 -1.62
N PRO A 39 -13.55 -2.84 -2.28
CA PRO A 39 -13.82 -2.27 -3.58
C PRO A 39 -13.83 -0.74 -3.51
N ILE A 40 -13.44 -0.10 -4.61
CA ILE A 40 -13.48 1.36 -4.72
C ILE A 40 -14.94 1.85 -4.60
N ALA A 41 -15.14 2.95 -3.87
CA ALA A 41 -16.43 3.63 -3.84
C ALA A 41 -16.79 4.18 -5.24
N THR A 42 -18.08 4.31 -5.53
CA THR A 42 -18.54 4.90 -6.80
C THR A 42 -18.18 6.39 -6.83
N PRO A 43 -17.41 6.85 -7.84
CA PRO A 43 -17.06 8.26 -7.94
C PRO A 43 -18.29 9.16 -8.08
N ILE A 44 -18.25 10.31 -7.41
CA ILE A 44 -19.31 11.32 -7.48
C ILE A 44 -18.86 12.42 -8.44
N PHE A 45 -19.43 12.44 -9.64
CA PHE A 45 -19.21 13.51 -10.61
C PHE A 45 -20.37 14.49 -10.58
N GLY A 46 -20.08 15.78 -10.44
CA GLY A 46 -21.12 16.80 -10.44
C GLY A 46 -20.60 18.21 -10.19
N GLY A 47 -21.31 19.18 -10.77
CA GLY A 47 -20.99 20.59 -10.71
C GLY A 47 -20.16 21.06 -11.90
N GLU A 48 -20.46 22.27 -12.36
CA GLU A 48 -19.75 22.95 -13.45
C GLU A 48 -18.60 23.78 -12.86
N CYS A 49 -17.37 23.53 -13.31
CA CYS A 49 -16.18 24.29 -12.88
C CYS A 49 -16.32 25.80 -13.16
N ASP A 50 -17.02 26.17 -14.23
CA ASP A 50 -17.21 27.56 -14.64
C ASP A 50 -18.17 28.31 -13.71
N LEU A 51 -19.12 27.61 -13.08
CA LEU A 51 -20.14 28.22 -12.22
C LEU A 51 -19.73 28.24 -10.74
N ASN A 52 -18.81 27.37 -10.31
CA ASN A 52 -18.46 27.22 -8.91
C ASN A 52 -16.96 27.04 -8.67
N PRO A 53 -16.17 28.13 -8.62
CA PRO A 53 -14.73 28.06 -8.34
C PRO A 53 -14.39 27.43 -6.98
N ASN A 54 -15.30 27.55 -6.00
CA ASN A 54 -15.09 26.98 -4.67
C ASN A 54 -15.13 25.44 -4.70
N LEU A 55 -15.92 24.86 -5.60
CA LEU A 55 -15.98 23.41 -5.78
C LEU A 55 -14.64 22.88 -6.33
N LEU A 56 -14.09 23.52 -7.36
CA LEU A 56 -12.78 23.15 -7.89
C LEU A 56 -11.65 23.37 -6.87
N ALA A 57 -11.66 24.49 -6.15
CA ALA A 57 -10.68 24.76 -5.10
C ALA A 57 -10.72 23.70 -3.99
N GLY A 58 -11.92 23.36 -3.49
CA GLY A 58 -12.10 22.35 -2.45
C GLY A 58 -11.70 20.95 -2.91
N TRP A 59 -12.04 20.59 -4.16
CA TRP A 59 -11.61 19.33 -4.75
C TRP A 59 -10.09 19.26 -4.90
N LEU A 60 -9.44 20.31 -5.43
CA LEU A 60 -7.98 20.37 -5.56
C LEU A 60 -7.28 20.25 -4.21
N GLN A 61 -7.72 21.04 -3.21
CA GLN A 61 -7.15 20.99 -1.87
C GLN A 61 -7.23 19.58 -1.27
N THR A 62 -8.39 18.93 -1.38
CA THR A 62 -8.62 17.60 -0.81
C THR A 62 -7.81 16.54 -1.55
N THR A 63 -7.92 16.49 -2.88
CA THR A 63 -7.32 15.42 -3.68
C THR A 63 -5.80 15.54 -3.78
N THR A 64 -5.21 16.73 -3.80
CA THR A 64 -3.75 16.88 -3.77
C THR A 64 -3.16 16.35 -2.47
N ILE A 65 -3.74 16.70 -1.32
CA ILE A 65 -3.25 16.22 0.00
C ILE A 65 -3.36 14.69 0.08
N LEU A 66 -4.52 14.13 -0.27
CA LEU A 66 -4.73 12.69 -0.16
C LEU A 66 -3.94 11.89 -1.21
N ALA A 67 -3.70 12.45 -2.40
CA ALA A 67 -2.86 11.82 -3.41
C ALA A 67 -1.39 11.80 -2.97
N GLU A 68 -0.89 12.87 -2.35
CA GLU A 68 0.45 12.90 -1.76
C GLU A 68 0.59 11.88 -0.62
N GLU A 69 -0.37 11.83 0.30
CA GLU A 69 -0.40 10.85 1.39
C GLU A 69 -0.40 9.43 0.86
N PHE A 70 -1.22 9.14 -0.15
CA PHE A 70 -1.23 7.84 -0.82
C PHE A 70 0.11 7.52 -1.48
N ASN A 71 0.69 8.46 -2.22
CA ASN A 71 1.95 8.26 -2.93
C ASN A 71 3.10 7.96 -1.94
N VAL A 72 3.18 8.71 -0.84
CA VAL A 72 4.14 8.44 0.24
C VAL A 72 3.88 7.07 0.86
N GLY A 73 2.61 6.76 1.18
CA GLY A 73 2.22 5.47 1.74
C GLY A 73 2.58 4.30 0.84
N MET A 74 2.34 4.41 -0.47
CA MET A 74 2.68 3.44 -1.50
C MET A 74 4.19 3.20 -1.57
N ASN A 75 4.99 4.26 -1.63
CA ASN A 75 6.45 4.13 -1.69
C ASN A 75 7.03 3.49 -0.41
N GLN A 76 6.45 3.80 0.76
CA GLN A 76 6.82 3.13 2.02
C GLN A 76 6.40 1.65 2.03
N ALA A 77 5.19 1.36 1.51
CA ALA A 77 4.64 0.02 1.44
C ALA A 77 5.49 -0.93 0.58
N ALA A 78 6.10 -0.42 -0.49
CA ALA A 78 6.94 -1.20 -1.40
C ALA A 78 8.17 -1.84 -0.75
N ALA A 79 8.58 -1.38 0.45
CA ALA A 79 9.70 -1.93 1.21
C ALA A 79 9.28 -2.89 2.34
N LEU A 80 7.97 -3.07 2.57
CA LEU A 80 7.44 -3.92 3.64
C LEU A 80 7.40 -5.39 3.21
N ASN A 81 7.44 -6.28 4.19
CA ASN A 81 7.16 -7.70 3.95
C ASN A 81 5.65 -7.96 3.83
N ARG A 82 5.26 -9.13 3.31
CA ARG A 82 3.85 -9.48 3.04
C ARG A 82 2.93 -9.35 4.25
N VAL A 83 3.41 -9.66 5.46
CA VAL A 83 2.59 -9.60 6.68
C VAL A 83 2.32 -8.15 7.08
N GLU A 84 3.36 -7.32 7.09
CA GLU A 84 3.26 -5.89 7.42
C GLU A 84 2.47 -5.10 6.38
N LEU A 85 2.47 -5.56 5.13
CA LEU A 85 1.82 -4.87 4.02
C LEU A 85 0.28 -4.92 4.09
N VAL A 86 -0.31 -5.91 4.78
CA VAL A 86 -1.78 -6.06 4.86
C VAL A 86 -2.43 -4.82 5.50
N ASP A 87 -1.88 -4.34 6.63
CA ASP A 87 -2.42 -3.15 7.31
C ASP A 87 -2.26 -1.91 6.44
N ARG A 88 -1.11 -1.80 5.76
CA ARG A 88 -0.84 -0.67 4.87
C ARG A 88 -1.73 -0.69 3.62
N LEU A 89 -2.04 -1.86 3.08
CA LEU A 89 -2.97 -2.02 1.95
C LEU A 89 -4.36 -1.49 2.30
N ASN A 90 -4.85 -1.79 3.50
CA ASN A 90 -6.15 -1.29 3.98
C ASN A 90 -6.18 0.23 4.11
N GLU A 91 -5.09 0.84 4.59
CA GLU A 91 -4.97 2.30 4.67
C GLU A 91 -4.98 2.95 3.27
N LEU A 92 -4.21 2.41 2.34
CA LEU A 92 -4.18 2.88 0.95
C LEU A 92 -5.57 2.74 0.29
N ALA A 93 -6.25 1.61 0.49
CA ALA A 93 -7.60 1.40 -0.01
C ALA A 93 -8.59 2.41 0.57
N ARG A 94 -8.48 2.74 1.86
CA ARG A 94 -9.28 3.78 2.51
C ARG A 94 -9.05 5.15 1.88
N LEU A 95 -7.80 5.55 1.67
CA LEU A 95 -7.46 6.83 1.02
C LEU A 95 -8.07 6.92 -0.38
N ARG A 96 -7.94 5.87 -1.19
CA ARG A 96 -8.56 5.79 -2.52
C ARG A 96 -10.08 5.98 -2.44
N SER A 97 -10.75 5.33 -1.50
CA SER A 97 -12.21 5.46 -1.35
C SER A 97 -12.62 6.87 -0.94
N VAL A 98 -11.88 7.54 -0.04
CA VAL A 98 -12.15 8.94 0.34
C VAL A 98 -11.98 9.87 -0.86
N ILE A 99 -10.95 9.67 -1.69
CA ILE A 99 -10.79 10.44 -2.93
C ILE A 99 -11.96 10.19 -3.88
N ALA A 100 -12.39 8.94 -4.06
CA ALA A 100 -13.52 8.60 -4.94
C ALA A 100 -14.84 9.25 -4.48
N GLU A 101 -15.06 9.34 -3.17
CA GLU A 101 -16.24 9.98 -2.57
C GLU A 101 -16.19 11.51 -2.60
N THR A 102 -15.05 12.11 -2.96
CA THR A 102 -14.94 13.58 -3.06
C THR A 102 -15.67 14.07 -4.32
N PRO A 103 -16.66 14.97 -4.20
CA PRO A 103 -17.39 15.51 -5.35
C PRO A 103 -16.44 16.13 -6.37
N THR A 104 -16.41 15.55 -7.56
CA THR A 104 -15.49 15.94 -8.63
C THR A 104 -16.22 16.80 -9.65
N PRO A 105 -15.79 18.05 -9.88
CA PRO A 105 -16.40 18.89 -10.89
C PRO A 105 -16.01 18.44 -12.30
N ASP A 106 -16.81 18.81 -13.30
CA ASP A 106 -16.68 18.37 -14.69
C ASP A 106 -15.27 18.53 -15.30
N CYS A 107 -14.60 19.66 -15.06
CA CYS A 107 -13.26 19.91 -15.59
C CYS A 107 -12.16 19.06 -14.94
N ALA A 108 -12.44 18.41 -13.80
CA ALA A 108 -11.48 17.59 -13.07
C ALA A 108 -11.68 16.08 -13.28
N VAL A 109 -12.72 15.67 -14.03
CA VAL A 109 -13.09 14.26 -14.23
C VAL A 109 -11.93 13.41 -14.75
N ASP A 110 -11.23 13.87 -15.78
CA ASP A 110 -10.11 13.11 -16.36
C ASP A 110 -8.96 12.94 -15.35
N THR A 111 -8.69 13.97 -14.54
CA THR A 111 -7.67 13.92 -13.48
C THR A 111 -8.08 12.93 -12.40
N GLN A 112 -9.35 12.95 -11.98
CA GLN A 112 -9.89 12.01 -10.99
C GLN A 112 -9.82 10.56 -11.49
N ILE A 113 -10.16 10.30 -12.76
CA ILE A 113 -10.08 8.97 -13.35
C ILE A 113 -8.64 8.46 -13.37
N LEU A 114 -7.68 9.29 -13.80
CA LEU A 114 -6.27 8.91 -13.82
C LEU A 114 -5.73 8.65 -12.41
N LEU A 115 -6.11 9.48 -11.43
CA LEU A 115 -5.72 9.31 -10.03
C LEU A 115 -6.27 7.99 -9.47
N LEU A 116 -7.58 7.76 -9.55
CA LEU A 116 -8.22 6.56 -8.98
C LEU A 116 -7.75 5.26 -9.66
N SER A 117 -7.51 5.30 -10.98
CA SER A 117 -6.97 4.14 -11.70
C SER A 117 -5.53 3.83 -11.28
N SER A 118 -4.69 4.86 -11.09
CA SER A 118 -3.30 4.68 -10.62
C SER A 118 -3.25 4.14 -9.19
N MET A 119 -4.09 4.66 -8.29
CA MET A 119 -4.23 4.13 -6.92
C MET A 119 -4.72 2.68 -6.91
N SER A 120 -5.66 2.33 -7.79
CA SER A 120 -6.17 0.96 -7.87
C SER A 120 -5.12 -0.01 -8.38
N ALA A 121 -4.32 0.38 -9.37
CA ALA A 121 -3.21 -0.42 -9.88
C ALA A 121 -2.11 -0.64 -8.82
N ALA A 122 -1.86 0.35 -7.95
CA ALA A 122 -0.95 0.19 -6.82
C ALA A 122 -1.47 -0.84 -5.80
N ILE A 123 -2.75 -0.73 -5.44
CA ILE A 123 -3.43 -1.66 -4.53
C ILE A 123 -3.40 -3.08 -5.09
N GLU A 124 -3.74 -3.26 -6.37
CA GLU A 124 -3.71 -4.56 -7.05
C GLU A 124 -2.28 -5.16 -7.06
N THR A 125 -1.26 -4.34 -7.33
CA THR A 125 0.15 -4.77 -7.25
C THR A 125 0.49 -5.31 -5.86
N PHE A 126 0.04 -4.63 -4.80
CA PHE A 126 0.29 -5.07 -3.43
C PHE A 126 -0.52 -6.32 -3.05
N GLU A 127 -1.77 -6.45 -3.49
CA GLU A 127 -2.57 -7.67 -3.32
C GLU A 127 -1.85 -8.87 -3.95
N ARG A 128 -1.39 -8.73 -5.20
CA ARG A 128 -0.62 -9.77 -5.90
C ARG A 128 0.66 -10.14 -5.15
N TYR A 129 1.36 -9.16 -4.58
CA TYR A 129 2.56 -9.44 -3.79
C TYR A 129 2.24 -10.16 -2.47
N ILE A 130 1.21 -9.74 -1.73
CA ILE A 130 0.75 -10.38 -0.50
C ILE A 130 0.33 -11.83 -0.77
N ASN A 131 -0.44 -12.06 -1.83
CA ASN A 131 -0.95 -13.37 -2.24
C ASN A 131 0.12 -14.25 -2.88
N GLY A 132 1.34 -13.74 -3.06
CA GLY A 132 2.47 -14.50 -3.61
C GLY A 132 2.42 -14.75 -5.11
N GLU A 133 1.63 -13.96 -5.85
CA GLU A 133 1.57 -13.99 -7.31
C GLU A 133 2.77 -13.28 -7.96
N ILE A 134 3.42 -12.37 -7.24
CA ILE A 134 4.68 -11.73 -7.63
C ILE A 134 5.68 -11.77 -6.48
N ASP A 135 6.97 -11.74 -6.83
CA ASP A 135 8.08 -11.79 -5.87
C ASP A 135 8.44 -10.44 -5.27
N SER A 136 8.18 -9.35 -5.99
CA SER A 136 8.44 -7.98 -5.55
C SER A 136 7.50 -7.00 -6.26
N PRO A 137 6.95 -6.00 -5.56
CA PRO A 137 6.13 -4.96 -6.18
C PRO A 137 6.96 -3.79 -6.74
N THR A 138 8.28 -3.73 -6.51
CA THR A 138 9.08 -2.51 -6.71
C THR A 138 9.05 -1.98 -8.14
N THR A 139 9.11 -2.84 -9.15
CA THR A 139 9.16 -2.42 -10.56
C THR A 139 7.87 -1.72 -10.98
N GLU A 140 6.73 -2.33 -10.66
CA GLU A 140 5.40 -1.79 -10.94
C GLU A 140 5.14 -0.49 -10.16
N ILE A 141 5.62 -0.39 -8.91
CA ILE A 141 5.51 0.87 -8.15
C ILE A 141 6.30 2.00 -8.78
N VAL A 142 7.47 1.73 -9.37
CA VAL A 142 8.23 2.75 -10.12
C VAL A 142 7.43 3.28 -11.30
N ASP A 143 6.81 2.40 -12.10
CA ASP A 143 5.97 2.81 -13.23
C ASP A 143 4.73 3.61 -12.79
N LEU A 144 4.22 3.34 -11.59
CA LEU A 144 3.08 4.07 -11.03
C LEU A 144 3.46 5.45 -10.52
N ASN A 145 4.70 5.66 -10.06
CA ASN A 145 5.19 7.00 -9.68
C ASN A 145 5.13 7.98 -10.87
N ASP A 146 5.47 7.54 -12.08
CA ASP A 146 5.34 8.37 -13.29
C ASP A 146 3.89 8.80 -13.56
N ARG A 147 2.91 7.95 -13.22
CA ARG A 147 1.48 8.31 -13.32
C ARG A 147 1.06 9.32 -12.26
N PHE A 148 1.59 9.22 -11.04
CA PHE A 148 1.35 10.21 -10.00
C PHE A 148 1.97 11.57 -10.36
N ASP A 149 3.12 11.59 -11.02
CA ASP A 149 3.71 12.82 -11.56
C ASP A 149 2.82 13.44 -12.64
N GLN A 150 2.21 12.62 -13.51
CA GLN A 150 1.22 13.09 -14.48
C GLN A 150 -0.01 13.69 -13.80
N VAL A 151 -0.55 13.02 -12.76
CA VAL A 151 -1.68 13.55 -11.97
C VAL A 151 -1.32 14.89 -11.32
N SER A 152 -0.14 14.99 -10.70
CA SER A 152 0.35 16.23 -10.09
C SER A 152 0.43 17.37 -11.11
N SER A 153 0.94 17.10 -12.31
CA SER A 153 0.98 18.06 -13.41
C SER A 153 -0.42 18.53 -13.83
N MET A 154 -1.39 17.61 -13.94
CA MET A 154 -2.79 17.95 -14.26
C MET A 154 -3.43 18.81 -13.16
N GLN A 155 -3.20 18.48 -11.88
CA GLN A 155 -3.68 19.27 -10.74
C GLN A 155 -3.08 20.69 -10.74
N GLN A 156 -1.78 20.84 -11.06
CA GLN A 156 -1.14 22.16 -11.22
C GLN A 156 -1.74 22.96 -12.39
N GLY A 157 -2.10 22.29 -13.49
CA GLY A 157 -2.82 22.90 -14.60
C GLY A 157 -4.19 23.45 -14.17
N LEU A 158 -4.97 22.65 -13.44
CA LEU A 158 -6.28 23.07 -12.89
C LEU A 158 -6.13 24.23 -11.89
N LEU A 159 -5.12 24.20 -11.03
CA LEU A 159 -4.81 25.30 -10.11
C LEU A 159 -4.48 26.59 -10.88
N SER A 160 -3.72 26.50 -11.96
CA SER A 160 -3.38 27.66 -12.81
C SER A 160 -4.62 28.28 -13.45
N ILE A 161 -5.54 27.44 -13.95
CA ILE A 161 -6.84 27.89 -14.49
C ILE A 161 -7.65 28.63 -13.42
N LEU A 162 -7.69 28.09 -12.20
CA LEU A 162 -8.39 28.70 -11.08
C LEU A 162 -7.80 30.07 -10.73
N GLN A 163 -6.47 30.19 -10.68
CA GLN A 163 -5.77 31.46 -10.42
C GLN A 163 -5.98 32.48 -11.54
N GLU A 164 -5.92 32.07 -12.81
CA GLU A 164 -6.09 32.99 -13.94
C GLU A 164 -7.49 33.62 -13.97
N ARG A 165 -8.52 32.81 -13.71
CA ARG A 165 -9.93 33.20 -13.80
C ARG A 165 -10.43 33.94 -12.57
N PHE A 166 -9.95 33.58 -11.38
CA PHE A 166 -10.52 34.07 -10.10
C PHE A 166 -9.50 34.78 -9.19
N GLY A 167 -8.22 34.79 -9.55
CA GLY A 167 -7.15 35.46 -8.78
C GLY A 167 -6.99 36.96 -9.07
N ARG A 168 -7.74 37.51 -10.04
CA ARG A 168 -7.75 38.95 -10.37
C ARG A 168 -8.89 39.66 -9.62
N ASN A 169 -8.75 39.81 -8.31
CA ASN A 169 -9.57 40.71 -7.50
C ASN A 169 -8.74 41.88 -6.99
#